data_AF-A0A3B9DER2-F1
#
_entry.id   AF-A0A3B9DER2-F1
#
_cell.length_a   1.000
_cell.length_b   1.000
_cell.length_c   1.000
_cell.angle_alpha   90.00
_cell.angle_beta   90.00
_cell.angle_gamma   90.00
#
_symmetry.space_group_name_H-M   'P 1'
#
loop_
_entity.id
_entity.type
_entity.pdbx_description
1 polymer ?
#
loop_
_entity_poly.entity_id
_entity_poly.type
_entity_poly.pdbx_seq_one_letter_code
_entity_poly.pdbx_strand_id
1 'polypeptide(L)'
;MCAHRLILVCLLLLIPIKVWAYRPFASTDADVVAANELEIELGYFNWERASGKNSYVTPQLVFNYGLTNTLELIAEFDLEHDLDGKSQPVDPGLFLKKVFKAGVLQDSEGVSFALEGGLLLPSAVAGENSTGFEAIGIL
;
A
#
# COMPACT_ATOMS: atom_id res chain seq x y z
N MET A 1 47.16 20.52 -2.00
CA MET A 1 46.60 19.61 -3.04
C MET A 1 45.63 18.54 -2.49
N CYS A 2 45.67 18.20 -1.19
CA CYS A 2 44.84 17.14 -0.61
C CYS A 2 43.37 17.52 -0.40
N ALA A 3 43.08 18.73 0.08
CA ALA A 3 41.71 19.17 0.41
C ALA A 3 40.77 19.28 -0.81
N HIS A 4 41.27 19.77 -1.96
CA HIS A 4 40.44 19.89 -3.17
C HIS A 4 40.06 18.52 -3.76
N ARG A 5 40.97 17.53 -3.66
CA ARG A 5 40.68 16.15 -4.08
C ARG A 5 39.65 15.51 -3.16
N LEU A 6 39.73 15.78 -1.86
CA LEU A 6 38.76 15.28 -0.89
C LEU A 6 37.35 15.87 -1.13
N ILE A 7 37.27 17.19 -1.37
CA ILE A 7 36.01 17.87 -1.69
C ILE A 7 35.40 17.30 -2.98
N LEU A 8 36.22 17.09 -4.02
CA LEU A 8 35.77 16.49 -5.27
C LEU A 8 35.23 15.07 -5.07
N VAL A 9 35.90 14.24 -4.26
CA VAL A 9 35.43 12.88 -3.93
C VAL A 9 34.10 12.94 -3.16
N CYS A 10 33.96 13.84 -2.18
CA CYS A 10 32.70 14.03 -1.46
C CYS A 10 31.56 14.50 -2.38
N LEU A 11 31.83 15.38 -3.35
CA LEU A 11 30.86 15.82 -4.35
C LEU A 11 30.44 14.69 -5.29
N LEU A 12 31.36 13.81 -5.68
CA LEU A 12 31.07 12.65 -6.52
C LEU A 12 30.20 11.60 -5.79
N LEU A 13 30.33 11.48 -4.47
CA LEU A 13 29.49 10.60 -3.64
C LEU A 13 28.05 11.11 -3.47
N LEU A 14 27.78 12.39 -3.77
CA LEU A 14 26.45 12.99 -3.72
C LEU A 14 25.67 12.82 -5.05
N ILE A 15 26.28 12.20 -6.07
CA ILE A 15 25.62 11.96 -7.35
C ILE A 15 24.70 10.74 -7.21
N PRO A 16 23.37 10.90 -7.32
CA PRO A 16 22.46 9.77 -7.25
C PRO A 16 22.68 8.85 -8.47
N ILE A 17 23.02 7.59 -8.21
CA ILE A 17 23.16 6.54 -9.23
C ILE A 17 21.85 5.77 -9.31
N LYS A 18 21.40 5.45 -10.54
CA LYS A 18 20.25 4.57 -10.74
C LYS A 18 20.58 3.17 -10.23
N VAL A 19 19.97 2.76 -9.11
CA VAL A 19 20.05 1.41 -8.57
C VAL A 19 18.78 0.66 -8.95
N TRP A 20 18.95 -0.52 -9.53
CA TRP A 20 17.85 -1.45 -9.80
C TRP A 20 17.70 -2.33 -8.55
N ALA A 21 16.97 -1.82 -7.57
CA ALA A 21 16.57 -2.60 -6.41
C ALA A 21 15.14 -3.10 -6.62
N TYR A 22 14.91 -4.40 -6.39
CA TYR A 22 13.57 -4.91 -6.17
C TYR A 22 13.02 -4.18 -4.94
N ARG A 23 11.94 -3.38 -5.09
CA ARG A 23 11.30 -2.71 -3.96
C ARG A 23 10.62 -3.78 -3.10
N PRO A 24 11.14 -4.11 -1.92
CA PRO A 24 10.51 -5.08 -1.05
C PRO A 24 9.57 -4.31 -0.11
N PHE A 25 8.62 -3.56 -0.65
CA PHE A 25 7.62 -2.88 0.17
C PHE A 25 6.32 -3.68 0.08
N ALA A 26 5.95 -4.29 1.20
CA ALA A 26 4.57 -4.65 1.50
C ALA A 26 3.89 -3.41 2.09
N SER A 27 3.66 -2.38 1.25
CA SER A 27 3.01 -1.13 1.63
C SER A 27 2.42 -0.46 0.39
N THR A 28 1.36 0.31 0.58
CA THR A 28 0.74 1.15 -0.45
C THR A 28 1.81 2.06 -1.09
N ASP A 29 1.90 2.07 -2.43
CA ASP A 29 2.71 3.05 -3.15
C ASP A 29 1.96 4.40 -3.19
N ALA A 30 2.70 5.48 -3.37
CA ALA A 30 2.13 6.80 -3.54
C ALA A 30 1.43 6.98 -4.90
N ASP A 31 1.56 6.02 -5.83
CA ASP A 31 0.89 6.11 -7.13
C ASP A 31 -0.63 5.84 -7.03
N VAL A 32 -1.36 6.27 -8.05
CA VAL A 32 -2.81 6.08 -8.18
C VAL A 32 -3.15 5.50 -9.54
N VAL A 33 -4.20 4.67 -9.59
CA VAL A 33 -4.82 4.21 -10.83
C VAL A 33 -5.26 5.41 -11.68
N ALA A 34 -5.10 5.28 -13.00
CA ALA A 34 -5.46 6.35 -13.95
C ALA A 34 -6.97 6.69 -13.88
N ALA A 35 -7.31 7.92 -14.27
CA ALA A 35 -8.69 8.39 -14.16
C ALA A 35 -9.67 7.51 -14.97
N ASN A 36 -10.73 7.06 -14.29
CA ASN A 36 -11.79 6.18 -14.79
C ASN A 36 -11.33 4.75 -15.09
N GLU A 37 -10.18 4.34 -14.59
CA GLU A 37 -9.72 2.96 -14.63
C GLU A 37 -10.02 2.26 -13.29
N LEU A 38 -10.28 0.96 -13.38
CA LEU A 38 -10.47 0.07 -12.25
C LEU A 38 -9.37 -0.99 -12.30
N GLU A 39 -8.55 -1.04 -11.26
CA GLU A 39 -7.61 -2.12 -11.03
C GLU A 39 -8.16 -3.06 -9.93
N ILE A 40 -7.93 -4.36 -10.13
CA ILE A 40 -8.37 -5.40 -9.21
C ILE A 40 -7.15 -6.26 -8.89
N GLU A 41 -6.76 -6.28 -7.63
CA GLU A 41 -5.66 -7.09 -7.13
C GLU A 41 -6.20 -8.34 -6.43
N LEU A 42 -5.55 -9.48 -6.69
CA LEU A 42 -5.92 -10.78 -6.14
C LEU A 42 -4.73 -11.38 -5.40
N GLY A 43 -4.79 -11.36 -4.07
CA GLY A 43 -3.89 -12.13 -3.22
C GLY A 43 -4.32 -13.59 -3.19
N TYR A 44 -3.48 -14.49 -3.73
CA TYR A 44 -3.84 -15.91 -3.89
C TYR A 44 -3.80 -16.72 -2.58
N PHE A 45 -2.88 -16.42 -1.67
CA PHE A 45 -2.74 -17.20 -0.45
C PHE A 45 -1.87 -16.49 0.58
N ASN A 46 -2.42 -16.28 1.76
CA ASN A 46 -1.69 -15.88 2.95
C ASN A 46 -1.93 -16.92 4.06
N TRP A 47 -0.89 -17.24 4.84
CA TRP A 47 -0.98 -18.14 5.98
C TRP A 47 -0.82 -17.35 7.26
N GLU A 48 -1.80 -17.46 8.16
CA GLU A 48 -1.81 -16.72 9.40
C GLU A 48 -1.84 -17.63 10.62
N ARG A 49 -1.23 -17.15 11.71
CA ARG A 49 -1.21 -17.85 12.98
C ARG A 49 -1.49 -16.88 14.11
N ALA A 50 -2.74 -16.82 14.53
CA ALA A 50 -3.19 -16.04 15.68
C ALA A 50 -3.62 -16.95 16.84
N SER A 51 -3.22 -16.60 18.06
CA SER A 51 -3.67 -17.27 19.31
C SER A 51 -3.54 -18.80 19.32
N GLY A 52 -2.52 -19.35 18.64
CA GLY A 52 -2.23 -20.78 18.58
C GLY A 52 -3.04 -21.58 17.55
N LYS A 53 -3.99 -20.95 16.86
CA LYS A 53 -4.71 -21.51 15.71
C LYS A 53 -4.04 -21.08 14.41
N ASN A 54 -4.18 -21.87 13.36
CA ASN A 54 -3.82 -21.43 12.01
C ASN A 54 -5.11 -21.11 11.25
N SER A 55 -5.06 -20.06 10.46
CA SER A 55 -6.04 -19.76 9.42
C SER A 55 -5.27 -19.53 8.12
N TYR A 56 -5.98 -19.53 7.00
CA TYR A 56 -5.43 -19.06 5.75
C TYR A 56 -6.39 -18.06 5.13
N VAL A 57 -5.83 -17.01 4.54
CA VAL A 57 -6.58 -15.95 3.88
C VAL A 57 -6.43 -16.14 2.39
N THR A 58 -7.55 -16.37 1.70
CA THR A 58 -7.62 -16.38 0.24
C THR A 58 -9.07 -16.31 -0.25
N PRO A 59 -9.40 -15.49 -1.25
CA PRO A 59 -8.54 -14.45 -1.80
C PRO A 59 -8.50 -13.22 -0.89
N GLN A 60 -7.41 -12.47 -0.97
CA GLN A 60 -7.40 -11.04 -0.63
C GLN A 60 -7.79 -10.27 -1.89
N LEU A 61 -8.74 -9.34 -1.77
CA LEU A 61 -9.24 -8.56 -2.89
C LEU A 61 -9.09 -7.08 -2.58
N VAL A 62 -8.41 -6.35 -3.48
CA VAL A 62 -8.30 -4.90 -3.42
C VAL A 62 -8.80 -4.33 -4.75
N PHE A 63 -9.70 -3.37 -4.65
CA PHE A 63 -10.28 -2.63 -5.78
C PHE A 63 -9.82 -1.19 -5.72
N ASN A 64 -9.04 -0.78 -6.72
CA ASN A 64 -8.52 0.57 -6.85
C ASN A 64 -9.22 1.27 -8.02
N TYR A 65 -9.97 2.34 -7.75
CA TYR A 65 -10.67 3.12 -8.78
C TYR A 65 -10.14 4.54 -8.86
N GLY A 66 -9.56 4.90 -10.00
CA GLY A 66 -9.04 6.24 -10.26
C GLY A 66 -10.17 7.25 -10.46
N LEU A 67 -10.47 8.06 -9.43
CA LEU A 67 -11.42 9.17 -9.54
C LEU A 67 -10.87 10.31 -10.40
N THR A 68 -9.57 10.57 -10.29
CA THR A 68 -8.79 11.49 -11.13
C THR A 68 -7.36 10.95 -11.24
N ASN A 69 -6.51 11.51 -12.10
CA ASN A 69 -5.08 11.13 -12.19
C ASN A 69 -4.23 11.44 -10.93
N THR A 70 -4.86 11.82 -9.82
CA THR A 70 -4.21 12.14 -8.55
C THR A 70 -5.06 11.73 -7.35
N LEU A 71 -6.20 11.06 -7.55
CA LEU A 71 -7.15 10.68 -6.50
C LEU A 71 -7.73 9.31 -6.84
N GLU A 72 -7.64 8.39 -5.90
CA GLU A 72 -8.10 7.01 -6.01
C GLU A 72 -9.00 6.67 -4.83
N LEU A 73 -10.01 5.84 -5.11
CA LEU A 73 -10.84 5.17 -4.12
C LEU A 73 -10.39 3.71 -4.03
N ILE A 74 -10.14 3.24 -2.81
CA ILE A 74 -9.66 1.89 -2.53
C ILE A 74 -10.73 1.19 -1.69
N ALA A 75 -11.15 0.01 -2.12
CA ALA A 75 -11.98 -0.88 -1.31
C ALA A 75 -11.30 -2.22 -1.21
N GLU A 76 -11.14 -2.73 0.01
CA GLU A 76 -10.47 -4.00 0.26
C GLU A 76 -11.29 -4.87 1.19
N PHE A 77 -11.10 -6.18 1.05
CA PHE A 77 -11.55 -7.16 2.03
C PHE A 77 -10.80 -8.47 1.81
N ASP A 78 -10.74 -9.25 2.88
CA ASP A 78 -10.11 -10.55 2.90
C ASP A 78 -11.14 -11.64 3.09
N LEU A 79 -10.89 -12.82 2.51
CA LEU A 79 -11.67 -14.02 2.80
C LEU A 79 -10.83 -14.93 3.70
N GLU A 80 -11.13 -14.92 4.99
CA GLU A 80 -10.48 -15.82 5.95
C GLU A 80 -11.18 -17.18 5.97
N HIS A 81 -10.35 -18.23 5.95
CA HIS A 81 -10.78 -19.61 6.11
C HIS A 81 -10.18 -20.23 7.37
N ASP A 82 -11.07 -20.69 8.25
CA ASP A 82 -10.69 -21.55 9.36
C ASP A 82 -10.35 -22.96 8.86
N LEU A 83 -9.47 -23.67 9.58
CA LEU A 83 -9.17 -25.09 9.30
C LEU A 83 -10.39 -26.01 9.43
N ASP A 84 -11.47 -25.55 10.06
CA ASP A 84 -12.76 -26.25 10.17
C ASP A 84 -13.68 -26.03 8.94
N GLY A 85 -13.21 -25.29 7.92
CA GLY A 85 -13.89 -25.11 6.65
C GLY A 85 -14.93 -23.98 6.62
N LYS A 86 -14.94 -23.11 7.63
CA LYS A 86 -15.76 -21.89 7.61
C LYS A 86 -15.02 -20.79 6.87
N SER A 87 -15.75 -20.04 6.05
CA SER A 87 -15.24 -18.91 5.29
C SER A 87 -16.03 -17.67 5.66
N GLN A 88 -15.35 -16.57 5.93
CA GLN A 88 -16.02 -15.31 6.26
C GLN A 88 -15.21 -14.11 5.73
N PRO A 89 -15.88 -13.07 5.19
CA PRO A 89 -15.20 -11.83 4.86
C PRO A 89 -14.70 -11.15 6.14
N VAL A 90 -13.43 -10.78 6.15
CA VAL A 90 -12.78 -10.09 7.25
C VAL A 90 -12.10 -8.82 6.75
N ASP A 91 -11.82 -7.94 7.70
CA ASP A 91 -11.09 -6.69 7.50
C ASP A 91 -11.53 -5.84 6.29
N PRO A 92 -12.85 -5.61 6.10
CA PRO A 92 -13.29 -4.74 5.02
C PRO A 92 -12.83 -3.29 5.26
N GLY A 93 -12.29 -2.66 4.24
CA GLY A 93 -11.76 -1.30 4.30
C GLY A 93 -12.24 -0.43 3.15
N LEU A 94 -12.36 0.88 3.40
CA LEU A 94 -12.66 1.88 2.37
C LEU A 94 -11.79 3.12 2.56
N PHE A 95 -10.92 3.40 1.59
CA PHE A 95 -9.91 4.45 1.68
C PHE A 95 -9.93 5.40 0.48
N LEU A 96 -9.43 6.59 0.70
CA LEU A 96 -9.10 7.55 -0.36
C LEU A 96 -7.60 7.81 -0.34
N LYS A 97 -6.97 7.68 -1.50
CA LYS A 97 -5.57 8.03 -1.72
C LYS A 97 -5.47 9.26 -2.61
N LYS A 98 -4.72 10.26 -2.16
CA LYS A 98 -4.48 11.51 -2.88
C LYS A 98 -2.99 11.77 -3.05
N VAL A 99 -2.56 11.93 -4.30
CA VAL A 99 -1.24 12.47 -4.64
C VAL A 99 -1.31 13.99 -4.61
N PHE A 100 -0.56 14.61 -3.71
CA PHE A 100 -0.42 16.07 -3.60
C PHE A 100 0.73 16.60 -4.44
N LYS A 101 1.80 15.81 -4.56
CA LYS A 101 2.95 16.13 -5.39
C LYS A 101 3.51 14.87 -6.03
N ALA A 102 3.51 14.85 -7.36
CA ALA A 102 4.19 13.81 -8.12
C ALA A 102 5.71 13.95 -7.97
N GLY A 103 6.38 12.80 -7.88
CA GLY A 103 7.83 12.70 -7.78
C GLY A 103 8.28 11.32 -8.27
N VAL A 104 9.37 10.81 -7.71
CA VAL A 104 10.00 9.55 -8.13
C VAL A 104 9.08 8.33 -8.03
N LEU A 105 8.04 8.38 -7.20
CA LEU A 105 7.05 7.31 -7.06
C LEU A 105 5.97 7.35 -8.18
N GLN A 106 5.93 8.40 -9.00
CA GLN A 106 5.03 8.56 -10.16
C GLN A 106 5.84 8.82 -11.44
N ASP A 107 7.02 8.18 -11.54
CA ASP A 107 7.96 8.35 -12.67
C ASP A 107 8.31 9.83 -12.99
N SER A 108 8.30 10.70 -11.99
CA SER A 108 8.61 12.14 -12.11
C SER A 108 9.87 12.53 -11.32
N GLU A 109 10.40 13.73 -11.57
CA GLU A 109 11.56 14.23 -10.83
C GLU A 109 11.17 14.78 -9.45
N GLY A 110 11.95 14.42 -8.42
CA GLY A 110 11.83 14.96 -7.07
C GLY A 110 11.10 14.04 -6.08
N VAL A 111 10.83 14.58 -4.89
CA VAL A 111 10.14 13.87 -3.79
C VAL A 111 8.64 13.82 -4.06
N SER A 112 8.06 12.62 -3.94
CA SER A 112 6.63 12.37 -4.01
C SER A 112 5.97 12.71 -2.68
N PHE A 113 4.69 13.08 -2.71
CA PHE A 113 3.91 13.25 -1.49
C PHE A 113 2.46 12.86 -1.73
N ALA A 114 1.98 11.89 -0.95
CA ALA A 114 0.60 11.43 -0.96
C ALA A 114 0.09 11.20 0.46
N LEU A 115 -1.24 11.24 0.61
CA LEU A 115 -1.92 10.76 1.82
C LEU A 115 -2.93 9.69 1.41
N GLU A 116 -3.01 8.64 2.21
CA GLU A 116 -4.08 7.66 2.17
C GLU A 116 -4.82 7.69 3.50
N GLY A 117 -6.14 7.61 3.48
CA GLY A 117 -6.90 7.52 4.72
C GLY A 117 -8.32 7.05 4.49
N GLY A 118 -8.89 6.38 5.49
CA GLY A 118 -10.12 5.65 5.31
C GLY A 118 -10.70 5.05 6.57
N LEU A 119 -11.79 4.32 6.36
CA LEU A 119 -12.53 3.65 7.40
C LEU A 119 -12.23 2.16 7.36
N LEU A 120 -11.95 1.60 8.53
CA LEU A 120 -11.97 0.17 8.76
C LEU A 120 -13.40 -0.20 9.11
N LEU A 121 -14.05 -1.00 8.26
CA LEU A 121 -15.45 -1.37 8.40
C LEU A 121 -15.58 -2.61 9.29
N PRO A 122 -16.76 -2.84 9.89
CA PRO A 122 -17.00 -4.03 10.69
C PRO A 122 -16.78 -5.32 9.89
N SER A 123 -16.05 -6.25 10.48
CA SER A 123 -15.81 -7.60 9.95
C SER A 123 -17.07 -8.47 10.11
N ALA A 124 -17.19 -9.53 9.31
CA ALA A 124 -18.29 -10.50 9.47
C ALA A 124 -18.10 -11.44 10.69
N VAL A 125 -16.95 -11.36 11.36
CA VAL A 125 -16.62 -12.13 12.56
C VAL A 125 -17.53 -11.72 13.72
N ALA A 126 -18.08 -12.71 14.42
CA ALA A 126 -18.94 -12.49 15.56
C ALA A 126 -18.20 -11.75 16.69
N GLY A 127 -18.59 -10.49 16.96
CA GLY A 127 -18.00 -9.65 18.00
C GLY A 127 -17.14 -8.50 17.46
N GLU A 128 -16.82 -8.50 16.17
CA GLU A 128 -16.01 -7.47 15.50
C GLU A 128 -16.88 -6.40 14.83
N ASN A 129 -17.75 -5.79 15.61
CA ASN A 129 -18.77 -4.85 15.10
C ASN A 129 -18.32 -3.38 15.12
N SER A 130 -17.03 -3.11 15.30
CA SER A 130 -16.51 -1.76 15.49
C SER A 130 -16.02 -1.17 14.16
N THR A 131 -16.16 0.15 14.01
CA THR A 131 -15.56 0.90 12.89
C THR A 131 -14.31 1.60 13.38
N GLY A 132 -13.22 1.48 12.62
CA GLY A 132 -11.96 2.16 12.85
C GLY A 132 -11.68 3.25 11.81
N PHE A 133 -10.58 3.97 12.02
CA PHE A 133 -10.04 4.92 11.06
C PHE A 133 -8.53 4.75 10.98
N GLU A 134 -7.99 4.87 9.77
CA GLU A 134 -6.56 4.83 9.50
C GLU A 134 -6.17 5.95 8.54
N ALA A 135 -4.96 6.48 8.71
CA ALA A 135 -4.37 7.45 7.81
C ALA A 135 -2.85 7.30 7.76
N ILE A 136 -2.30 7.34 6.55
CA ILE A 136 -0.89 7.15 6.23
C ILE A 136 -0.42 8.31 5.37
N GLY A 137 0.78 8.84 5.68
CA GLY A 137 1.48 9.78 4.80
C GLY A 137 2.64 9.08 4.09
N ILE A 138 2.78 9.35 2.79
CA ILE A 138 3.73 8.68 1.90
C ILE A 138 4.66 9.74 1.29
N LEU A 139 5.98 9.51 1.34
CA LEU A 139 7.04 10.42 0.90
C LEU A 139 8.11 9.68 0.09
#